data_AF-A0A6G7ZKS8-F1
#
_entry.id   AF-A0A6G7ZKS8-F1
#
_cell.length_a   1.000
_cell.length_b   1.000
_cell.length_c   1.000
_cell.angle_alpha   90.00
_cell.angle_beta   90.00
_cell.angle_gamma   90.00
#
_symmetry.space_group_name_H-M   'P 1'
#
loop_
_entity.id
_entity.type
_entity.pdbx_description
1 polymer ?
#
loop_
_entity_poly.entity_id
_entity_poly.type
_entity_poly.pdbx_seq_one_letter_code
_entity_poly.pdbx_strand_id
1 'polypeptide(L)' 'MGQRFWVVGGHYADCRFTELEPGTEKVHGPYNDELHARMEWQRLTFRDHCTATERYSICIEPAAR' A
#
# COMPACT_ATOMS: atom_id res chain seq x y z
N MET A 1 -15.85 -15.62 7.38
CA MET A 1 -14.82 -14.59 7.57
C MET A 1 -14.59 -13.92 6.23
N GLY A 2 -14.83 -12.61 6.13
CA GLY A 2 -14.60 -11.86 4.89
C GLY A 2 -13.10 -11.65 4.65
N GLN A 3 -12.71 -11.49 3.39
CA GLN A 3 -11.33 -11.16 3.03
C GLN A 3 -11.03 -9.71 3.40
N ARG A 4 -9.91 -9.47 4.08
CA ARG A 4 -9.46 -8.12 4.46
C ARG A 4 -8.36 -7.66 3.53
N PHE A 5 -8.47 -6.44 3.03
CA PHE A 5 -7.52 -5.83 2.12
C PHE A 5 -6.79 -4.69 2.82
N TRP A 6 -5.52 -4.51 2.49
CA TRP A 6 -4.65 -3.48 3.02
C TRP A 6 -3.93 -2.80 1.87
N VAL A 7 -3.64 -1.51 1.99
CA VAL A 7 -2.73 -0.82 1.08
C VAL A 7 -1.48 -0.47 1.88
N VAL A 8 -0.35 -1.04 1.47
CA VAL A 8 0.93 -0.88 2.17
C VAL A 8 1.96 -0.31 1.23
N GLY A 9 2.87 0.53 1.73
CA GLY A 9 3.88 1.17 0.90
C GLY A 9 4.70 2.18 1.67
N GLY A 10 5.43 3.02 0.93
CA GLY A 10 6.31 4.04 1.47
C GLY A 10 7.34 4.47 0.45
N HIS A 11 8.36 5.18 0.90
CA HIS A 11 9.50 5.53 0.04
C HIS A 11 10.48 4.36 0.00
N TYR A 12 10.87 3.97 -1.20
CA TYR A 12 11.91 2.97 -1.40
C TYR A 12 13.27 3.65 -1.54
N ALA A 13 14.32 2.97 -1.09
CA ALA A 13 15.69 3.47 -1.17
C ALA A 13 16.13 3.70 -2.62
N ASP A 14 15.59 2.92 -3.55
CA ASP A 14 15.82 3.08 -4.99
C ASP A 14 14.62 2.61 -5.84
N CYS A 15 14.72 2.80 -7.16
CA CYS A 15 13.71 2.35 -8.13
C CYS A 15 13.69 0.83 -8.36
N ARG A 16 14.43 0.02 -7.60
CA ARG A 16 14.29 -1.45 -7.60
C ARG A 16 13.14 -1.89 -6.70
N PHE A 17 12.68 -1.01 -5.81
CA PHE A 17 11.55 -1.24 -4.91
C PHE A 17 11.73 -2.48 -4.02
N THR A 18 12.97 -2.76 -3.60
CA THR A 18 13.30 -3.91 -2.75
C THR A 18 13.40 -3.56 -1.27
N GLU A 19 13.78 -2.33 -0.95
CA GLU A 19 14.02 -1.85 0.41
C GLU A 19 13.27 -0.54 0.63
N LEU A 20 12.44 -0.51 1.68
CA LEU A 20 11.76 0.71 2.14
C LEU A 20 12.70 1.50 3.03
N GLU A 21 12.66 2.82 2.88
CA GLU A 21 13.32 3.74 3.80
C GLU A 21 12.65 3.65 5.18
N PRO A 22 13.40 3.32 6.25
CA PRO A 22 12.83 3.16 7.58
C PRO A 22 12.10 4.42 8.07
N GLY A 23 10.91 4.24 8.62
CA GLY A 23 10.05 5.34 9.10
C GLY A 23 9.16 5.96 8.03
N THR A 24 9.27 5.51 6.77
CA THR A 24 8.39 5.96 5.68
C THR A 24 7.25 4.97 5.38
N GLU A 25 7.21 3.85 6.09
CA GLU A 25 6.21 2.81 5.90
C GLU A 25 4.82 3.32 6.27
N LYS A 26 3.86 3.05 5.39
CA LYS A 26 2.46 3.42 5.55
C LYS A 26 1.60 2.19 5.33
N VAL A 27 0.60 2.06 6.19
CA VAL A 27 -0.39 0.98 6.16
C VAL A 27 -1.77 1.60 6.25
N HIS A 28 -2.60 1.34 5.24
CA HIS A 28 -3.96 1.82 5.12
C HIS A 28 -4.92 0.62 5.09
N GLY A 29 -5.97 0.66 5.92
CA GLY A 29 -6.93 -0.43 6.07
C GLY A 29 -7.17 -0.82 7.54
N PRO A 30 -7.81 -1.98 7.81
CA PRO A 30 -8.27 -2.96 6.82
C PRO A 30 -9.52 -2.48 6.07
N TYR A 31 -9.61 -2.81 4.78
CA TYR A 31 -10.80 -2.66 3.95
C TYR A 31 -11.51 -4.00 3.83
N ASN A 32 -12.84 -3.99 3.91
CA ASN A 32 -13.67 -5.19 3.75
C ASN A 32 -13.96 -5.54 2.28
N ASP A 33 -13.51 -4.70 1.36
CA ASP A 33 -13.83 -4.76 -0.05
C ASP A 33 -12.63 -4.26 -0.89
N GLU A 34 -12.35 -4.95 -1.99
CA GLU A 34 -11.23 -4.68 -2.87
C GLU A 34 -11.36 -3.32 -3.55
N LEU A 35 -12.59 -2.89 -3.87
CA LEU A 35 -12.82 -1.60 -4.53
C LEU A 35 -12.37 -0.44 -3.64
N HIS A 36 -12.65 -0.50 -2.34
CA HIS A 36 -12.20 0.50 -1.37
C HIS A 36 -10.68 0.55 -1.25
N ALA A 37 -10.02 -0.61 -1.20
CA ALA A 37 -8.56 -0.67 -1.21
C ALA A 37 -7.96 -0.11 -2.51
N ARG A 38 -8.59 -0.39 -3.66
CA ARG A 38 -8.16 0.11 -4.97
C ARG A 38 -8.30 1.63 -5.10
N MET A 39 -9.39 2.20 -4.59
CA MET A 39 -9.57 3.65 -4.56
C MET A 39 -8.49 4.34 -3.71
N GLU A 40 -8.19 3.79 -2.54
CA GLU A 40 -7.11 4.35 -1.70
C GLU A 40 -5.74 4.21 -2.38
N TRP A 41 -5.44 3.05 -2.96
CA TRP A 41 -4.21 2.83 -3.70
C TRP A 41 -4.05 3.83 -4.86
N GLN A 42 -5.11 4.09 -5.63
CA GLN A 42 -5.11 5.10 -6.68
C GLN A 42 -4.84 6.51 -6.11
N ARG A 43 -5.53 6.88 -5.03
CA ARG A 43 -5.34 8.17 -4.37
C ARG A 43 -3.91 8.39 -3.90
N LEU A 44 -3.26 7.34 -3.37
CA LEU A 44 -1.87 7.40 -2.90
C LEU A 44 -0.86 7.42 -4.05
N THR A 45 -1.08 6.60 -5.08
CA THR A 45 -0.15 6.46 -6.22
C THR A 45 -0.17 7.68 -7.14
N PHE A 46 -1.34 8.28 -7.36
CA PHE A 46 -1.54 9.41 -8.27
C PHE A 46 -1.71 10.75 -7.54
N ARG A 47 -1.22 10.87 -6.31
CA ARG A 47 -1.24 12.13 -5.58
C ARG A 47 -0.29 13.14 -6.24
N ASP A 48 -0.68 14.41 -6.23
CA ASP A 48 0.22 15.50 -6.61
C ASP A 48 1.52 15.42 -5.79
N HIS A 49 2.66 15.58 -6.48
CA HIS A 49 4.02 15.49 -5.92
C HIS A 49 4.44 14.10 -5.39
N CYS A 50 3.92 13.00 -5.93
CA CYS A 50 4.48 11.68 -5.62
C CYS A 50 5.95 11.59 -6.08
N THR A 51 6.79 10.98 -5.24
CA THR A 51 8.20 10.76 -5.59
C THR A 51 8.33 9.48 -6.41
N ALA A 52 9.33 9.42 -7.30
CA ALA A 52 9.54 8.26 -8.17
C ALA A 52 9.81 6.95 -7.39
N THR A 53 10.27 7.07 -6.15
CA THR A 53 10.53 5.93 -5.27
C THR A 53 9.40 5.66 -4.29
N GLU A 54 8.33 6.46 -4.23
CA GLU A 54 7.18 6.17 -3.39
C GLU A 54 6.22 5.21 -4.12
N ARG A 55 5.97 4.04 -3.54
CA ARG A 55 5.12 3.01 -4.15
C ARG A 55 4.24 2.33 -3.11
N TYR A 56 3.03 1.98 -3.54
CA TYR A 56 2.04 1.27 -2.73
C TYR A 56 1.57 0.00 -3.43
N SER A 57 1.23 -1.01 -2.64
CA SER A 57 0.72 -2.31 -3.07
C SER A 57 -0.51 -2.68 -2.26
N ILE A 58 -1.46 -3.39 -2.89
CA ILE A 58 -2.62 -3.95 -2.21
C ILE A 58 -2.25 -5.35 -1.71
N CYS A 59 -2.41 -5.59 -0.41
CA CYS A 59 -2.18 -6.88 0.22
C CYS A 59 -3.48 -7.46 0.74
N ILE A 60 -3.61 -8.77 0.64
CA ILE A 60 -4.72 -9.53 1.23
C ILE A 60 -4.23 -10.09 2.54
N GLU A 61 -5.00 -9.87 3.60
CA GLU A 61 -4.69 -10.45 4.88
C GLU A 61 -4.84 -11.98 4.82
N PRO A 62 -3.83 -12.75 5.25
CA PRO A 62 -3.96 -14.19 5.33
C PRO A 62 -5.04 -14.55 6.34
N ALA A 63 -5.89 -15.52 6.00
CA ALA A 63 -6.85 -16.06 6.96
C ALA A 63 -6.07 -16.62 8.16
N ALA A 64 -6.42 -16.18 9.37
CA ALA A 64 -5.86 -16.73 10.60
C ALA A 64 -6.10 -18.25 10.60
N ARG A 65 -5.01 -19.02 10.63
CA ARG A 65 -5.04 -20.49 10.67
C ARG A 65 -5.30 -20.99 12.09
#